data_AF-A0A1C6CTE6-F1
#
_entry.id   AF-A0A1C6CTE6-F1
#
_cell.length_a   1.000
_cell.length_b   1.000
_cell.length_c   1.000
_cell.angle_alpha   90.00
_cell.angle_beta   90.00
_cell.angle_gamma   90.00
#
_symmetry.space_group_name_H-M   'P 1'
#
loop_
_entity.id
_entity.type
_entity.pdbx_description
1 polymer ?
#
loop_
_entity_poly.entity_id
_entity_poly.type
_entity_poly.pdbx_seq_one_letter_code
_entity_poly.pdbx_strand_id
1 'polypeptide(L)'
;MRESRRLPESELDIMLVVWKEGGAATAPAILTGLERPLTASALHSYLKRLEEKGFLTCVKSGKVNTYTALISQADYQRSEGRSILRKLYGGSLTRFAAALYDEGPVDQQEIAQLQALLEELRGEAR
;
A
#
# COMPACT_ATOMS: atom_id res chain seq x y z
N MET A 1 3.53 11.93 -19.90
CA MET A 1 2.47 12.01 -18.87
C MET A 1 2.67 10.84 -17.92
N ARG A 2 2.98 11.08 -16.63
CA ARG A 2 3.12 9.99 -15.65
C ARG A 2 1.72 9.61 -15.19
N GLU A 3 1.09 8.68 -15.88
CA GLU A 3 -0.20 8.13 -15.44
C GLU A 3 -0.06 7.59 -14.02
N SER A 4 -1.07 7.92 -13.22
CA SER A 4 -1.17 7.65 -11.80
C SER A 4 -0.83 6.19 -11.48
N ARG A 5 0.33 5.94 -10.86
CA ARG A 5 0.70 4.64 -10.25
C ARG A 5 -0.12 4.35 -8.98
N ARG A 6 -1.37 4.80 -8.92
CA ARG A 6 -2.27 4.52 -7.81
C ARG A 6 -2.98 3.22 -8.10
N LEU A 7 -2.95 2.32 -7.13
CA LEU A 7 -3.73 1.10 -7.18
C LEU A 7 -5.17 1.41 -6.74
N PRO A 8 -6.18 1.08 -7.55
CA PRO A 8 -7.56 0.94 -7.08
C PRO A 8 -7.64 -0.02 -5.90
N GLU A 9 -8.67 0.11 -5.08
CA GLU A 9 -8.86 -0.66 -3.83
C GLU A 9 -8.61 -2.16 -4.00
N SER A 10 -9.28 -2.81 -4.96
CA SER A 10 -9.11 -4.25 -5.19
C SER A 10 -7.70 -4.66 -5.66
N GLU A 11 -6.98 -3.79 -6.35
CA GLU A 11 -5.58 -4.04 -6.74
C GLU A 11 -4.62 -3.82 -5.57
N LEU A 12 -4.93 -2.84 -4.71
CA LEU A 12 -4.20 -2.59 -3.48
C LEU A 12 -4.35 -3.76 -2.50
N ASP A 13 -5.56 -4.29 -2.33
CA ASP A 13 -5.82 -5.44 -1.45
C ASP A 13 -4.96 -6.65 -1.84
N ILE A 14 -4.84 -6.92 -3.14
CA ILE A 14 -3.97 -7.98 -3.67
C ILE A 14 -2.51 -7.70 -3.32
N MET A 15 -2.02 -6.48 -3.54
CA MET A 15 -0.63 -6.12 -3.21
C MET A 15 -0.34 -6.21 -1.71
N LEU A 16 -1.30 -5.82 -0.85
CA LEU A 16 -1.18 -5.96 0.60
C LEU A 16 -0.99 -7.42 1.01
N VAL A 17 -1.73 -8.35 0.39
CA VAL A 17 -1.53 -9.79 0.63
C VAL A 17 -0.14 -10.23 0.15
N VAL A 18 0.28 -9.85 -1.07
CA VAL A 18 1.61 -10.22 -1.59
C VAL A 18 2.74 -9.70 -0.70
N TRP A 19 2.66 -8.45 -0.22
CA TRP A 19 3.67 -7.90 0.69
C TRP A 19 3.65 -8.58 2.06
N LYS A 20 2.47 -8.91 2.59
CA LYS A 20 2.33 -9.65 3.85
C LYS A 20 2.98 -11.04 3.79
N GLU A 21 2.94 -11.70 2.63
CA GLU A 21 3.61 -12.98 2.37
C GLU A 21 5.13 -12.85 2.11
N GLY A 22 5.72 -11.69 2.38
CA GLY A 22 7.16 -11.46 2.18
C GLY A 22 7.54 -11.01 0.76
N GLY A 23 6.57 -10.56 -0.03
CA GLY A 23 6.79 -10.00 -1.36
C GLY A 23 6.64 -11.00 -2.50
N ALA A 24 6.32 -12.27 -2.22
CA ALA A 24 5.97 -13.26 -3.23
C ALA A 24 4.82 -14.15 -2.74
N ALA A 25 3.78 -14.32 -3.55
CA ALA A 25 2.63 -15.14 -3.19
C ALA A 25 2.06 -15.89 -4.40
N THR A 26 1.48 -17.07 -4.15
CA THR A 26 0.79 -17.84 -5.19
C THR A 26 -0.63 -17.34 -5.40
N ALA A 27 -1.23 -17.54 -6.58
CA ALA A 27 -2.63 -17.15 -6.81
C ALA A 27 -3.62 -17.72 -5.76
N PRO A 28 -3.52 -19.00 -5.33
CA PRO A 28 -4.36 -19.51 -4.24
C PRO A 28 -4.12 -18.80 -2.90
N ALA A 29 -2.85 -18.54 -2.54
CA ALA A 29 -2.52 -17.83 -1.30
C ALA A 29 -3.09 -16.41 -1.29
N ILE A 30 -2.99 -15.70 -2.42
CA ILE A 30 -3.61 -14.38 -2.59
C ILE A 30 -5.11 -14.47 -2.38
N LEU A 31 -5.78 -15.43 -3.02
CA LEU A 31 -7.23 -15.60 -2.92
C LEU A 31 -7.69 -15.86 -1.48
N THR A 32 -6.95 -16.67 -0.72
CA THR A 32 -7.23 -16.97 0.69
C THR A 32 -6.91 -15.81 1.63
N GLY A 33 -5.93 -14.97 1.29
CA GLY A 33 -5.52 -13.84 2.12
C GLY A 33 -6.41 -12.59 1.99
N LEU A 34 -7.31 -12.54 1.00
CA LEU A 34 -8.22 -11.41 0.80
C LEU A 34 -9.39 -11.46 1.79
N GLU A 35 -9.66 -10.34 2.46
CA GLU A 35 -10.85 -10.19 3.32
C GLU A 35 -12.15 -10.25 2.51
N ARG A 36 -12.13 -9.65 1.31
CA ARG A 36 -13.24 -9.68 0.36
C ARG A 36 -12.97 -10.75 -0.70
N PRO A 37 -13.71 -11.86 -0.72
CA PRO A 37 -13.45 -12.94 -1.66
C PRO A 37 -13.68 -12.49 -3.11
N LEU A 38 -12.74 -12.85 -3.98
CA LEU A 38 -12.83 -12.64 -5.41
C LEU A 38 -13.11 -13.96 -6.13
N THR A 39 -13.64 -13.89 -7.35
CA THR A 39 -13.63 -15.07 -8.24
C THR A 39 -12.25 -15.26 -8.84
N ALA A 40 -11.90 -16.49 -9.23
CA ALA A 40 -10.62 -16.77 -9.87
C ALA A 40 -10.40 -15.94 -11.16
N SER A 41 -11.47 -15.70 -11.94
CA SER A 41 -11.45 -14.85 -13.14
C SER A 41 -11.17 -13.38 -12.82
N ALA A 42 -11.80 -12.86 -11.75
CA ALA A 42 -11.54 -11.49 -11.29
C ALA A 42 -10.10 -11.34 -10.81
N LEU A 43 -9.62 -12.26 -9.96
CA LEU A 43 -8.24 -12.27 -9.49
C LEU A 43 -7.25 -12.30 -10.66
N HIS A 44 -7.47 -13.18 -11.64
CA HIS A 44 -6.62 -13.25 -12.83
C HIS A 44 -6.57 -11.92 -13.59
N SER A 45 -7.72 -11.26 -13.74
CA SER A 45 -7.82 -9.95 -14.41
C SER A 45 -7.05 -8.85 -13.65
N TYR A 46 -7.14 -8.82 -12.31
CA TYR A 46 -6.38 -7.88 -11.49
C TYR A 46 -4.88 -8.14 -11.54
N LEU A 47 -4.47 -9.40 -11.42
CA LEU A 47 -3.05 -9.80 -11.48
C LEU A 47 -2.42 -9.43 -12.82
N LYS A 48 -3.15 -9.64 -13.93
CA LYS A 48 -2.70 -9.22 -15.26
C LYS A 48 -2.50 -7.71 -15.34
N ARG A 49 -3.46 -6.91 -14.82
CA ARG A 49 -3.31 -5.44 -14.79
C ARG A 49 -2.15 -4.98 -13.93
N LEU A 50 -1.93 -5.62 -12.78
CA LEU A 50 -0.80 -5.32 -11.90
C LEU A 50 0.54 -5.63 -12.56
N GLU A 51 0.61 -6.72 -13.33
CA GLU A 51 1.77 -7.09 -14.14
C GLU A 51 2.01 -6.08 -15.28
N GLU A 52 0.96 -5.72 -16.04
CA GLU A 52 1.02 -4.70 -17.10
C GLU A 52 1.46 -3.32 -16.57
N LYS A 53 1.05 -2.97 -15.35
CA LYS A 53 1.46 -1.74 -14.66
C LYS A 53 2.86 -1.83 -14.03
N GLY A 54 3.47 -3.02 -13.99
CA GLY A 54 4.81 -3.24 -13.44
C GLY A 54 4.89 -3.25 -11.91
N PHE A 55 3.80 -3.60 -11.21
CA PHE A 55 3.80 -3.79 -9.75
C PHE A 55 4.21 -5.20 -9.33
N LEU A 56 3.90 -6.18 -10.18
CA LEU A 56 4.19 -7.60 -9.96
C LEU A 56 4.82 -8.19 -11.20
N THR A 57 5.51 -9.32 -11.02
CA THR A 57 5.87 -10.24 -12.11
C THR A 57 5.37 -11.63 -11.80
N CYS A 58 4.95 -12.38 -12.83
CA CYS A 58 4.51 -13.75 -12.71
C CYS A 58 5.61 -14.74 -13.11
N VAL A 59 5.99 -15.62 -12.18
CA VAL A 59 6.83 -16.79 -12.46
C VAL A 59 5.94 -18.04 -12.46
N LYS A 60 5.89 -18.71 -13.60
CA LYS A 60 5.16 -19.97 -13.75
C LYS A 60 6.02 -21.11 -13.21
N SER A 61 5.64 -21.67 -12.06
CA SER A 61 6.31 -22.85 -11.48
C SER A 61 5.35 -24.04 -11.51
N GLY A 62 5.44 -24.85 -12.56
CA GLY A 62 4.58 -26.02 -12.76
C GLY A 62 3.11 -25.65 -12.91
N LYS A 63 2.25 -26.13 -12.00
CA LYS A 63 0.79 -25.91 -12.03
C LYS A 63 0.33 -24.62 -11.35
N VAL A 64 1.22 -23.93 -10.61
CA VAL A 64 0.84 -22.77 -9.79
C VAL A 64 1.70 -21.57 -10.17
N ASN A 65 1.04 -20.46 -10.48
CA ASN A 65 1.70 -19.19 -10.74
C ASN A 65 2.06 -18.51 -9.42
N THR A 66 3.30 -18.02 -9.34
CA THR A 66 3.80 -17.22 -8.22
C THR A 66 3.99 -15.79 -8.69
N TYR A 67 3.46 -14.83 -7.92
CA TYR A 67 3.51 -13.41 -8.21
C TYR A 67 4.46 -12.74 -7.23
N THR A 68 5.45 -12.01 -7.74
CA THR A 68 6.48 -11.33 -6.95
C THR A 68 6.37 -9.83 -7.12
N ALA A 69 6.36 -9.09 -6.01
CA ALA A 69 6.32 -7.63 -6.00
C ALA A 69 7.60 -7.04 -6.59
N LEU A 70 7.45 -6.11 -7.53
CA LEU A 70 8.54 -5.34 -8.13
C LEU A 70 8.78 -4.01 -7.39
N ILE A 71 7.86 -3.60 -6.53
CA ILE A 71 7.92 -2.39 -5.71
C ILE A 71 7.72 -2.79 -4.25
N SER A 72 8.52 -2.23 -3.35
CA SER A 72 8.36 -2.47 -1.91
C SER A 72 7.10 -1.77 -1.37
N GLN A 73 6.51 -2.34 -0.32
CA GLN A 73 5.36 -1.72 0.35
C GLN A 73 5.69 -0.31 0.84
N ALA A 74 6.88 -0.12 1.41
CA ALA A 74 7.35 1.16 1.94
C ALA A 74 7.48 2.24 0.84
N ASP A 75 8.04 1.89 -0.32
CA ASP A 75 8.17 2.83 -1.43
C ASP A 75 6.80 3.22 -1.98
N TYR A 76 5.89 2.25 -2.11
CA TYR A 76 4.52 2.53 -2.52
C TYR A 76 3.82 3.46 -1.54
N GLN A 77 3.80 3.12 -0.25
CA GLN A 77 3.20 3.93 0.82
C GLN A 77 3.77 5.35 0.87
N ARG A 78 5.09 5.52 0.73
CA ARG A 78 5.73 6.83 0.68
C ARG A 78 5.25 7.65 -0.51
N SER A 79 5.21 7.05 -1.70
CA SER A 79 4.81 7.73 -2.93
C SER A 79 3.32 8.11 -2.94
N GLU A 80 2.46 7.16 -2.57
CA GLU A 80 1.01 7.34 -2.54
C GLU A 80 0.59 8.26 -1.39
N GLY A 81 1.19 8.10 -0.20
CA GLY A 81 0.97 8.99 0.93
C GLY A 81 1.29 10.45 0.61
N ARG A 82 2.43 10.70 -0.07
CA ARG A 82 2.78 12.05 -0.54
C ARG A 82 1.79 12.58 -1.57
N SER A 83 1.31 11.73 -2.47
CA SER A 83 0.30 12.07 -3.48
C SER A 83 -1.03 12.47 -2.84
N ILE A 84 -1.54 11.64 -1.91
CA ILE A 84 -2.77 11.90 -1.14
C ILE A 84 -2.64 13.19 -0.34
N LEU A 85 -1.54 13.35 0.40
CA LEU A 85 -1.30 14.52 1.23
C LEU A 85 -1.32 15.80 0.39
N ARG A 86 -0.65 15.80 -0.77
CA ARG A 86 -0.64 16.95 -1.69
C ARG A 86 -2.00 17.22 -2.30
N LYS A 87 -2.71 16.18 -2.75
CA LYS A 87 -3.95 16.29 -3.52
C LYS A 87 -5.17 16.67 -2.67
N LEU A 88 -5.29 16.12 -1.47
CA LEU A 88 -6.47 16.30 -0.62
C LEU A 88 -6.25 17.34 0.50
N TYR A 89 -5.03 17.42 1.04
CA TYR A 89 -4.72 18.24 2.22
C TYR A 89 -3.77 19.40 1.92
N GLY A 90 -3.48 19.66 0.63
CA GLY A 90 -2.60 20.74 0.20
C GLY A 90 -1.16 20.59 0.67
N GLY A 91 -0.71 19.36 0.96
CA GLY A 91 0.61 19.09 1.51
C GLY A 91 0.73 19.32 3.03
N SER A 92 -0.34 19.73 3.71
CA SER A 92 -0.32 20.00 5.15
C SER A 92 -0.56 18.72 5.95
N LEU A 93 0.50 18.24 6.63
CA LEU A 93 0.40 17.12 7.58
C LEU A 93 -0.54 17.45 8.75
N THR A 94 -0.54 18.70 9.22
CA THR A 94 -1.43 19.15 10.29
C THR A 94 -2.91 19.03 9.90
N ARG A 95 -3.28 19.42 8.67
CA ARG A 95 -4.67 19.26 8.18
C ARG A 95 -5.05 17.79 8.03
N PHE A 96 -4.12 16.97 7.58
CA PHE A 96 -4.33 15.52 7.50
C PHE A 96 -4.58 14.92 8.88
N ALA A 97 -3.73 15.22 9.86
CA ALA A 97 -3.87 14.74 11.23
C ALA A 97 -5.19 15.24 11.86
N ALA A 98 -5.54 16.51 11.68
CA ALA A 98 -6.81 17.06 12.19
C ALA A 98 -8.03 16.35 11.59
N ALA A 99 -7.99 16.00 10.29
CA ALA A 99 -9.08 15.28 9.63
C ALA A 99 -9.20 13.80 10.06
N LEU A 100 -8.14 13.21 10.60
CA LEU A 100 -8.19 11.87 11.20
C LEU A 100 -8.61 11.88 12.67
N TYR A 101 -8.44 13.01 13.35
CA TYR A 101 -8.64 13.16 14.79
C TYR A 101 -10.07 13.57 15.16
N ASP A 102 -11.08 13.23 14.36
CA ASP A 102 -12.47 13.67 14.53
C ASP A 102 -13.22 12.91 15.64
N GLU A 103 -12.67 12.86 16.86
CA GLU A 103 -13.27 12.34 18.11
C GLU A 103 -13.11 10.82 18.38
N GLY A 104 -11.87 10.29 18.35
CA GLY A 104 -11.55 8.94 18.84
C GLY A 104 -10.48 8.94 19.96
N PRO A 105 -10.47 7.95 20.88
CA PRO A 105 -9.37 7.80 21.83
C PRO A 105 -8.09 7.48 21.06
N VAL A 106 -7.08 8.34 21.20
CA VAL A 106 -5.76 8.08 20.62
C VAL A 106 -4.88 7.39 21.63
N ASP A 107 -4.20 6.34 21.19
CA ASP A 107 -3.19 5.66 21.97
C ASP A 107 -2.09 6.66 22.37
N GLN A 108 -1.87 6.80 23.68
CA GLN A 108 -0.83 7.68 24.21
C GLN A 108 0.56 7.29 23.72
N GLN A 109 0.79 6.00 23.44
CA GLN A 109 2.04 5.52 22.88
C GLN A 109 2.24 6.02 21.44
N GLU A 110 1.17 6.07 20.64
CA GLU A 110 1.21 6.55 19.27
C GLU A 110 1.43 8.08 19.20
N ILE A 111 0.85 8.83 20.14
CA ILE A 111 1.15 10.27 20.32
C ILE A 111 2.63 10.48 20.66
N ALA A 112 3.17 9.70 21.59
CA ALA A 112 4.58 9.82 22.00
C ALA A 112 5.54 9.51 20.83
N GLN A 113 5.24 8.49 20.03
CA GLN A 113 6.00 8.16 18.82
C GLN A 113 5.94 9.29 17.79
N LEU A 114 4.76 9.89 17.57
CA LEU A 114 4.60 11.01 16.66
C LEU A 114 5.37 12.25 17.15
N GLN A 115 5.36 12.54 18.45
CA GLN A 115 6.14 13.62 19.05
C GLN A 115 7.64 13.41 18.83
N ALA A 116 8.15 12.21 19.08
CA ALA A 116 9.56 11.88 18.85
C ALA A 116 9.98 12.10 17.39
N LEU A 117 9.15 11.65 16.43
CA LEU A 117 9.39 11.88 15.00
C LEU A 117 9.42 13.38 14.64
N LEU A 118 8.54 14.18 15.23
CA LEU A 118 8.52 15.64 14.98
C LEU A 118 9.78 16.33 15.52
N GLU A 119 10.30 15.90 16.67
CA GLU A 119 11.55 16.43 17.22
C GLU A 119 12.78 16.01 16.39
N GLU A 120 12.81 14.78 15.89
CA GLU A 120 13.86 14.31 14.97
C GLU A 120 13.89 15.15 13.69
N LEU A 121 12.73 15.38 13.07
CA LEU A 121 12.61 16.21 11.87
C LEU A 121 13.01 17.68 12.10
N ARG A 122 12.85 18.21 13.32
CA ARG A 122 13.34 19.54 13.70
C ARG A 122 14.86 19.57 13.88
N GLY A 123 15.43 18.48 14.39
CA GLY A 123 16.87 18.33 14.59
C GLY A 123 17.64 18.21 13.27
N GLU A 124 17.09 17.51 12.28
CA GLU A 124 17.67 17.38 10.93
C GLU A 124 17.60 18.67 10.10
N ALA A 125 16.74 19.61 10.48
CA ALA A 125 16.56 20.88 9.78
C ALA A 125 17.54 22.00 10.22
N ARG A 126 18.51 21.69 11.10
CA ARG A 126 19.59 22.59 11.54
C ARG A 126 20.91 22.27 10.85
#